data_AF-A0A2V6H5P4-F1
#
_entry.id   AF-A0A2V6H5P4-F1
#
_cell.length_a   1.000
_cell.length_b   1.000
_cell.length_c   1.000
_cell.angle_alpha   90.00
_cell.angle_beta   90.00
_cell.angle_gamma   90.00
#
_symmetry.space_group_name_H-M   'P 1'
#
loop_
_entity.id
_entity.type
_entity.pdbx_description
1 polymer ?
#
loop_
_entity_poly.entity_id
_entity_poly.type
_entity_poly.pdbx_seq_one_letter_code
_entity_poly.pdbx_strand_id
1 'polypeptide(L)'
;AIQIGDKIFRGKEQPSQFASHVQHPGEIFTAENQLIDQVVLSVHRAPASYTGEDLVEISCHGGTLVSAKILEACLRAGARAAGPGEFTERAFLNGKMDLTQAEAVIDLIRARTDLALRSATEQLEG
;
A
#
# COMPACT_ATOMS: atom_id res chain seq x y z
N ALA A 1 -5.68 1.83 -8.28
CA ALA A 1 -5.36 2.70 -7.13
C ALA A 1 -5.19 4.18 -7.49
N ILE A 2 -4.50 4.50 -8.60
CA ILE A 2 -4.08 5.87 -8.96
C ILE A 2 -5.23 6.89 -9.00
N GLN A 3 -6.38 6.54 -9.59
CA GLN A 3 -7.56 7.41 -9.64
C GLN A 3 -8.10 7.79 -8.25
N ILE A 4 -7.94 6.92 -7.24
CA ILE A 4 -8.33 7.24 -5.86
C ILE A 4 -7.33 8.26 -5.30
N GLY A 5 -6.03 8.06 -5.54
CA GLY A 5 -4.99 9.03 -5.22
C GLY A 5 -5.28 10.41 -5.79
N ASP A 6 -5.61 10.51 -7.08
CA ASP A 6 -5.93 11.79 -7.76
C ASP A 6 -7.09 12.55 -7.11
N LYS A 7 -8.06 11.83 -6.53
CA LYS A 7 -9.23 12.45 -5.86
C LYS A 7 -8.87 13.06 -4.52
N ILE A 8 -8.01 12.41 -3.73
CA ILE A 8 -7.77 12.76 -2.31
C ILE A 8 -6.48 13.52 -2.07
N PHE A 9 -5.51 13.42 -2.97
CA PHE A 9 -4.19 14.03 -2.85
C PHE A 9 -4.14 15.43 -3.49
N ARG A 10 -3.42 16.33 -2.84
CA ARG A 10 -3.06 17.65 -3.36
C ARG A 10 -1.55 17.85 -3.21
N GLY A 11 -0.91 18.17 -4.32
CA GLY A 11 0.52 18.46 -4.39
C GLY A 11 0.83 19.22 -5.68
N LYS A 12 2.12 19.29 -6.04
CA LYS A 12 2.56 19.99 -7.26
C LYS A 12 2.00 19.34 -8.53
N GLU A 13 1.90 18.02 -8.53
CA GLU A 13 1.41 17.19 -9.62
C GLU A 13 0.40 16.18 -9.07
N GLN A 14 -0.44 15.62 -9.95
CA GLN A 14 -1.38 14.56 -9.56
C GLN A 14 -0.67 13.20 -9.52
N PRO A 15 -1.08 12.25 -8.65
CA PRO A 15 -0.56 10.89 -8.62
C PRO A 15 -0.52 10.20 -10.00
N SER A 16 -1.49 10.44 -10.87
CA SER A 16 -1.49 9.93 -12.25
C SER A 16 -0.29 10.37 -13.10
N GLN A 17 0.40 11.44 -12.72
CA GLN A 17 1.58 11.98 -13.39
C GLN A 17 2.89 11.56 -12.71
N PHE A 18 2.83 10.94 -11.53
CA PHE A 18 4.03 10.54 -10.81
C PHE A 18 4.82 9.47 -11.57
N ALA A 19 6.13 9.61 -11.50
CA ALA A 19 7.06 8.55 -11.86
C ALA A 19 6.87 7.37 -10.88
N SER A 20 6.93 6.14 -11.39
CA SER A 20 6.76 4.96 -10.55
C SER A 20 7.93 4.86 -9.55
N HIS A 21 7.65 4.42 -8.32
CA HIS A 21 8.64 4.25 -7.23
C HIS A 21 9.30 5.54 -6.77
N VAL A 22 8.70 6.70 -7.07
CA VAL A 22 9.17 8.00 -6.58
C VAL A 22 8.21 8.50 -5.51
N GLN A 23 8.78 9.09 -4.47
CA GLN A 23 8.06 9.68 -3.35
C GLN A 23 7.77 11.16 -3.63
N HIS A 24 6.51 11.55 -3.46
CA HIS A 24 6.06 12.92 -3.66
C HIS A 24 5.41 13.44 -2.37
N PRO A 25 5.92 14.54 -1.79
CA PRO A 25 5.28 15.17 -0.64
C PRO A 25 4.01 15.91 -1.08
N GLY A 26 3.00 15.91 -0.22
CA GLY A 26 1.77 16.66 -0.43
C GLY A 26 0.82 16.49 0.75
N GLU A 27 -0.46 16.65 0.46
CA GLU A 27 -1.52 16.75 1.46
C GLU A 27 -2.69 15.85 1.08
N ILE A 28 -3.35 15.25 2.08
CA ILE A 28 -4.58 14.49 1.89
C ILE A 28 -5.76 15.27 2.47
N PHE A 29 -6.86 15.30 1.74
CA PHE A 29 -8.08 16.02 2.11
C PHE A 29 -9.29 15.09 2.26
N THR A 30 -10.25 15.49 3.07
CA THR A 30 -11.59 14.87 3.10
C THR A 30 -12.39 15.23 1.84
N ALA A 31 -13.54 14.58 1.63
CA ALA A 31 -14.47 14.91 0.55
C ALA A 31 -15.03 16.35 0.66
N GLU A 32 -15.07 16.88 1.88
CA GLU A 32 -15.50 18.25 2.22
C GLU A 32 -14.35 19.26 2.14
N ASN A 33 -13.21 18.88 1.54
CA ASN A 33 -12.03 19.71 1.33
C ASN A 33 -11.37 20.20 2.65
N GLN A 34 -11.41 19.38 3.69
CA GLN A 34 -10.68 19.63 4.94
C GLN A 34 -9.33 18.90 4.93
N LEU A 35 -8.26 19.59 5.31
CA LEU A 35 -6.93 18.98 5.43
C LEU A 35 -6.94 17.90 6.52
N ILE A 36 -6.49 16.69 6.16
CA ILE A 36 -6.30 15.59 7.12
C ILE A 36 -4.85 15.59 7.61
N ASP A 37 -3.88 15.53 6.68
CA ASP A 37 -2.46 15.42 7.01
C ASP A 37 -1.55 15.82 5.83
N GLN A 38 -0.31 16.18 6.16
CA GLN A 38 0.81 16.24 5.23
C GLN A 38 1.44 14.84 5.13
N VAL A 39 1.59 14.34 3.91
CA VAL A 39 2.00 12.95 3.63
C VAL A 39 3.10 12.88 2.58
N VAL A 40 3.68 11.69 2.46
CA VAL A 40 4.44 11.28 1.28
C VAL A 40 3.64 10.20 0.56
N LEU A 41 3.37 10.40 -0.74
CA LEU A 41 2.67 9.44 -1.59
C LEU A 41 3.63 8.88 -2.66
N SER A 42 3.59 7.57 -2.88
CA SER A 42 4.25 6.91 -4.01
C SER A 42 3.26 6.15 -4.88
N VAL A 43 3.57 6.06 -6.17
CA VAL A 43 2.82 5.25 -7.14
C VAL A 43 3.71 4.11 -7.60
N HIS A 44 3.17 2.89 -7.59
CA HIS A 44 3.82 1.68 -8.09
C HIS A 44 2.97 1.16 -9.23
N ARG A 45 3.42 1.36 -10.47
CA ARG A 45 2.66 0.99 -11.66
C ARG A 45 2.80 -0.49 -11.95
N ALA A 46 1.71 -1.12 -12.38
CA ALA A 46 1.74 -2.50 -12.85
C ALA A 46 2.77 -2.67 -14.00
N PRO A 47 3.47 -3.81 -14.08
CA PRO A 47 3.47 -4.96 -13.16
C PRO A 47 4.49 -4.83 -12.00
N ALA A 48 5.17 -3.69 -11.92
CA ALA A 48 6.24 -3.43 -10.96
C ALA A 48 5.66 -2.91 -9.62
N SER A 49 4.85 -3.74 -8.96
CA SER A 49 4.33 -3.49 -7.63
C SER A 49 4.26 -4.80 -6.85
N TYR A 50 3.98 -4.72 -5.54
CA TYR A 50 3.82 -5.91 -4.69
C TYR A 50 2.72 -6.84 -5.20
N THR A 51 1.54 -6.30 -5.49
CA THR A 51 0.40 -7.10 -5.99
C THR A 51 0.51 -7.44 -7.47
N GLY A 52 1.37 -6.75 -8.24
CA GLY A 52 1.38 -6.79 -9.70
C GLY A 52 0.36 -5.86 -10.37
N GLU A 53 -0.46 -5.13 -9.59
CA GLU A 53 -1.43 -4.14 -10.07
C GLU A 53 -0.96 -2.70 -9.79
N ASP A 54 -1.65 -1.70 -10.35
CA ASP A 54 -1.40 -0.30 -9.98
C ASP A 54 -1.71 -0.05 -8.50
N LEU A 55 -0.67 0.33 -7.75
CA LEU A 55 -0.69 0.51 -6.30
C LEU A 55 -0.26 1.93 -5.92
N VAL A 56 -0.86 2.45 -4.86
CA VAL A 56 -0.53 3.75 -4.26
C VAL A 56 -0.24 3.52 -2.78
N GLU A 57 0.89 4.02 -2.29
CA GLU A 57 1.22 4.01 -0.86
C GLU A 57 1.16 5.43 -0.31
N ILE A 58 0.56 5.57 0.87
CA ILE A 58 0.41 6.86 1.56
C ILE A 58 1.08 6.72 2.92
N SER A 59 2.24 7.34 3.07
CA SER A 59 2.98 7.44 4.33
C SER A 59 2.55 8.73 5.04
N CYS A 60 1.81 8.57 6.15
CA CYS A 60 1.27 9.65 6.97
C CYS A 60 1.89 9.64 8.38
N HIS A 61 1.58 10.66 9.17
CA HIS A 61 1.97 10.67 10.58
C HIS A 61 1.31 9.51 11.34
N GLY A 62 2.06 8.85 12.23
CA GLY A 62 1.68 7.60 12.89
C GLY A 62 0.52 7.66 13.91
N GLY A 63 -0.33 8.68 13.85
CA GLY A 63 -1.50 8.80 14.71
C GLY A 63 -2.65 7.92 14.22
N THR A 64 -3.23 7.11 15.10
CA THR A 64 -4.34 6.20 14.76
C THR A 64 -5.53 6.92 14.14
N LEU A 65 -5.86 8.12 14.64
CA LEU A 65 -6.93 8.96 14.09
C LEU A 65 -6.61 9.43 12.66
N VAL A 66 -5.35 9.82 12.39
CA VAL A 66 -4.91 10.28 11.07
C VAL A 66 -5.03 9.15 10.05
N SER A 67 -4.46 7.97 10.37
CA SER A 67 -4.54 6.81 9.48
C SER A 67 -5.98 6.36 9.24
N ALA A 68 -6.86 6.40 10.26
CA ALA A 68 -8.28 6.10 10.11
C ALA A 68 -9.00 7.11 9.18
N LYS A 69 -8.67 8.40 9.29
CA LYS A 69 -9.24 9.45 8.43
C LYS A 69 -8.79 9.34 6.98
N ILE A 70 -7.52 9.01 6.74
CA ILE A 70 -7.01 8.77 5.39
C ILE A 70 -7.67 7.52 4.79
N LEU A 71 -7.82 6.43 5.56
CA LEU A 71 -8.56 5.25 5.12
C LEU A 71 -10.02 5.59 4.76
N GLU A 72 -10.71 6.38 5.60
CA GLU A 72 -12.06 6.85 5.33
C GLU A 72 -12.13 7.66 4.00
N ALA A 73 -11.15 8.54 3.75
CA ALA A 73 -11.07 9.31 2.51
C ALA A 73 -10.89 8.39 1.28
N CYS A 74 -10.02 7.38 1.36
CA CYS A 74 -9.85 6.38 0.30
C CYS A 74 -11.17 5.65 0.00
N LEU A 75 -11.88 5.19 1.04
CA LEU A 75 -13.16 4.48 0.90
C LEU A 75 -14.22 5.37 0.25
N ARG A 76 -14.37 6.63 0.71
CA ARG A 76 -15.30 7.61 0.11
C ARG A 76 -14.96 7.94 -1.34
N ALA A 77 -13.68 7.90 -1.70
CA ALA A 77 -13.23 8.12 -3.08
C ALA A 77 -13.44 6.92 -4.03
N GLY A 78 -13.90 5.78 -3.50
CA GLY A 78 -14.29 4.59 -4.26
C GLY A 78 -13.44 3.34 -3.97
N ALA A 79 -12.54 3.38 -2.99
CA ALA A 79 -11.85 2.16 -2.54
C ALA A 79 -12.83 1.20 -1.85
N ARG A 80 -12.55 -0.09 -1.94
CA ARG A 80 -13.14 -1.12 -1.06
C ARG A 80 -12.11 -1.49 0.02
N ALA A 81 -12.57 -1.72 1.25
CA ALA A 81 -11.73 -2.29 2.30
C ALA A 81 -11.20 -3.67 1.88
N ALA A 82 -9.90 -3.89 2.02
CA ALA A 82 -9.27 -5.16 1.70
C ALA A 82 -9.68 -6.26 2.69
N GLY A 83 -9.81 -7.49 2.20
CA GLY A 83 -9.96 -8.68 3.02
C GLY A 83 -8.64 -9.10 3.69
N PRO A 84 -8.69 -10.04 4.65
CA PRO A 84 -7.48 -10.57 5.28
C PRO A 84 -6.55 -11.21 4.25
N GLY A 85 -5.29 -10.76 4.19
CA GLY A 85 -4.29 -11.30 3.27
C GLY A 85 -4.47 -10.94 1.80
N GLU A 86 -5.50 -10.15 1.44
CA GLU A 86 -5.90 -9.94 0.04
C GLU A 86 -4.78 -9.35 -0.84
N PHE A 87 -3.89 -8.52 -0.28
CA PHE A 87 -2.73 -7.99 -1.03
C PHE A 87 -1.76 -9.11 -1.43
N THR A 88 -1.45 -10.03 -0.53
CA THR A 88 -0.55 -11.17 -0.80
C THR A 88 -1.24 -12.20 -1.68
N GLU A 89 -2.54 -12.43 -1.49
CA GLU A 89 -3.35 -13.27 -2.39
C GLU A 89 -3.28 -12.76 -3.84
N ARG A 90 -3.45 -11.45 -4.06
CA ARG A 90 -3.33 -10.85 -5.39
C ARG A 90 -1.93 -10.99 -5.97
N ALA A 91 -0.89 -10.85 -5.14
CA ALA A 91 0.49 -11.06 -5.58
C ALA A 91 0.70 -12.48 -6.10
N PHE A 92 0.20 -13.49 -5.38
CA PHE A 92 0.20 -14.89 -5.81
C PHE A 92 -0.59 -15.08 -7.12
N LEU A 93 -1.83 -14.57 -7.20
CA LEU A 93 -2.67 -14.69 -8.39
C LEU A 93 -2.07 -14.03 -9.64
N ASN A 94 -1.29 -12.96 -9.45
CA ASN A 94 -0.58 -12.27 -10.52
C ASN A 94 0.84 -12.84 -10.80
N GLY A 95 1.19 -13.99 -10.21
CA GLY A 95 2.45 -14.67 -10.45
C GLY A 95 3.68 -13.92 -9.93
N LYS A 96 3.52 -13.02 -8.95
CA LYS A 96 4.62 -12.30 -8.30
C LYS A 96 5.39 -13.19 -7.33
N MET A 97 4.74 -14.24 -6.83
CA MET A 97 5.26 -15.22 -5.90
C MET A 97 4.45 -16.51 -6.01
N ASP A 98 5.00 -17.63 -5.58
CA ASP A 98 4.26 -18.89 -5.44
C ASP A 98 3.54 -19.01 -4.08
N LEU A 99 2.82 -20.13 -3.87
CA LEU A 99 2.04 -20.33 -2.65
C LEU A 99 2.95 -20.46 -1.41
N THR A 100 4.11 -21.11 -1.54
CA THR A 100 5.06 -21.26 -0.45
C THR A 100 5.64 -19.91 -0.02
N GLN A 101 5.96 -19.04 -0.96
CA GLN A 101 6.40 -17.67 -0.69
C GLN A 101 5.27 -16.84 -0.07
N ALA A 102 4.02 -17.00 -0.52
CA ALA A 102 2.88 -16.31 0.07
C ALA A 102 2.64 -16.72 1.54
N GLU A 103 2.78 -18.01 1.88
CA GLU A 103 2.74 -18.50 3.26
C GLU A 103 3.90 -17.95 4.10
N ALA A 104 5.10 -17.87 3.52
CA ALA A 104 6.29 -17.33 4.19
C ALA A 104 6.11 -15.87 4.64
N VAL A 105 5.29 -15.07 3.94
CA VAL A 105 5.01 -13.68 4.35
C VAL A 105 4.40 -13.62 5.75
N ILE A 106 3.40 -14.45 6.05
CA ILE A 106 2.75 -14.41 7.37
C ILE A 106 3.64 -15.02 8.46
N ASP A 107 4.45 -16.02 8.11
CA ASP A 107 5.43 -16.62 9.02
C ASP A 107 6.52 -15.62 9.41
N LEU A 108 7.01 -14.84 8.44
CA LEU A 108 7.98 -13.76 8.68
C LEU A 108 7.40 -12.68 9.61
N ILE A 109 6.16 -12.25 9.38
CA ILE A 109 5.48 -11.26 10.24
C ILE A 109 5.29 -11.78 11.68
N ARG A 110 5.03 -13.09 11.83
CA ARG A 110 4.74 -13.71 13.14
C ARG A 110 5.97 -14.23 13.86
N ALA A 111 7.15 -14.24 13.23
CA ALA A 111 8.36 -14.80 13.77
C ALA A 111 8.70 -14.21 15.15
N ARG A 112 8.97 -15.08 16.13
CA ARG A 112 9.36 -14.69 17.51
C ARG A 112 10.76 -15.16 17.90
N THR A 113 11.45 -15.87 17.01
CA THR A 113 12.80 -16.38 17.21
C THR A 113 13.62 -16.12 15.95
N ASP A 114 14.93 -15.97 16.11
CA ASP A 114 15.85 -15.79 14.98
C ASP A 114 15.79 -16.97 14.01
N LEU A 115 15.59 -18.19 14.53
CA LEU A 115 15.46 -19.39 13.69
C LEU A 115 14.20 -19.34 12.82
N ALA A 116 13.05 -18.97 13.40
CA ALA A 116 11.81 -18.83 12.64
C ALA A 116 11.90 -17.70 11.60
N LEU A 117 12.51 -16.56 11.97
CA LEU A 117 12.73 -15.45 11.06
C LEU A 117 13.60 -15.87 9.86
N ARG A 118 14.71 -16.57 10.12
CA ARG A 118 15.61 -17.08 9.07
C ARG A 118 14.89 -18.06 8.15
N SER A 119 14.21 -19.06 8.71
CA SER A 119 13.46 -20.05 7.94
C SER A 119 12.41 -19.41 7.03
N ALA A 120 11.65 -18.43 7.55
CA ALA A 120 10.64 -17.73 6.74
C ALA A 120 11.29 -16.83 5.67
N THR A 121 12.46 -16.25 5.94
CA THR A 121 13.20 -15.44 4.96
C THR A 121 13.70 -16.31 3.80
N GLU A 122 14.31 -17.46 4.10
CA GLU A 122 14.78 -18.42 3.09
C GLU A 122 13.64 -18.89 2.19
N GLN A 123 12.48 -19.22 2.78
CA GLN A 123 11.29 -19.62 2.01
C GLN A 123 10.71 -18.47 1.15
N LEU A 124 10.87 -17.21 1.57
CA LEU A 124 10.42 -16.05 0.81
C LEU A 124 11.33 -15.77 -0.40
N GLU A 125 12.63 -16.05 -0.29
CA GLU A 125 13.59 -15.91 -1.40
C GLU A 125 13.38 -16.93 -2.51
N GLY A 126 12.79 -18.10 -2.19
CA GLY A 126 12.48 -19.19 -3.12
C GLY A 126 13.45 -20.36 -3.03
#